data_AF-A0AAE4JHY8-F1
#
_entry.id   AF-A0AAE4JHY8-F1
#
_cell.length_a   1.000
_cell.length_b   1.000
_cell.length_c   1.000
_cell.angle_alpha   90.00
_cell.angle_beta   90.00
_cell.angle_gamma   90.00
#
_symmetry.space_group_name_H-M   'P 1'
#
loop_
_entity.id
_entity.type
_entity.pdbx_description
1 polymer ?
#
loop_
_entity_poly.entity_id
_entity_poly.type
_entity_poly.pdbx_seq_one_letter_code
_entity_poly.pdbx_strand_id
1 'polypeptide(L)' 'MSQTDSGSRGHSAPDDEPQDSRETDTVECQAIAVSTSQRCERDALAGVAYCPLHLDRVDEDFTG' A
#
# COMPACT_ATOMS: atom_id res chain seq x y z
N MET A 1 -2.68 -45.33 -44.74
CA MET A 1 -3.28 -45.07 -43.42
C MET A 1 -2.50 -43.92 -42.81
N SER A 2 -2.97 -42.68 -42.95
CA SER A 2 -2.25 -41.48 -42.52
C SER A 2 -2.62 -41.17 -41.06
N GLN A 3 -1.66 -41.29 -40.16
CA GLN A 3 -1.85 -40.99 -38.75
C GLN A 3 -1.73 -39.48 -38.51
N THR A 4 -2.70 -38.95 -37.78
CA THR A 4 -2.78 -37.59 -37.26
C THR A 4 -1.85 -37.42 -36.06
N ASP A 5 -1.07 -36.35 -36.00
CA ASP A 5 -0.55 -35.79 -34.76
C ASP A 5 -0.90 -34.29 -34.73
N SER A 6 -2.12 -34.02 -34.29
CA SER A 6 -2.53 -32.67 -33.89
C SER A 6 -2.13 -32.50 -32.44
N GLY A 7 -0.84 -32.26 -32.20
CA GLY A 7 -0.31 -31.82 -30.92
C GLY A 7 -0.82 -30.41 -30.62
N SER A 8 -1.92 -30.35 -29.87
CA SER A 8 -2.49 -29.14 -29.27
C SER A 8 -1.37 -28.32 -28.62
N ARG A 9 -1.05 -27.16 -29.21
CA ARG A 9 -0.26 -26.12 -28.53
C ARG A 9 -1.07 -25.70 -27.32
N GLY A 10 -0.75 -26.29 -26.17
CA GLY A 10 -1.27 -25.90 -24.87
C GLY A 10 -1.07 -24.40 -24.74
N HIS A 11 -2.15 -23.72 -24.37
CA HIS A 11 -2.11 -22.36 -23.90
C HIS A 11 -1.11 -22.29 -22.74
N SER A 12 0.11 -21.84 -23.00
CA SER A 12 0.98 -21.35 -21.95
C SER A 12 0.37 -20.03 -21.51
N ALA A 13 -0.17 -20.05 -20.29
CA ALA A 13 -0.75 -18.91 -19.59
C ALA A 13 0.15 -17.67 -19.73
N PRO A 14 -0.40 -16.45 -19.74
CA PRO A 14 0.43 -15.25 -19.67
C PRO A 14 1.26 -15.36 -18.39
N ASP A 15 2.57 -15.23 -18.58
CA ASP A 15 3.57 -15.19 -17.53
C ASP A 15 3.07 -14.26 -16.42
N ASP A 16 3.13 -14.79 -15.21
CA ASP A 16 2.85 -14.14 -13.94
C ASP A 16 3.71 -12.88 -13.87
N GLU A 17 3.16 -11.74 -14.29
CA GLU A 17 3.77 -10.43 -14.02
C GLU A 17 3.94 -10.38 -12.51
N PRO A 18 5.17 -10.31 -11.96
CA PRO A 18 5.31 -9.95 -10.57
C PRO A 18 4.77 -8.53 -10.53
N GLN A 19 3.53 -8.37 -10.04
CA GLN A 19 3.09 -7.08 -9.55
C GLN A 19 4.14 -6.69 -8.53
N ASP A 20 5.10 -5.86 -8.95
CA ASP A 20 5.94 -5.07 -8.07
C ASP A 20 5.00 -4.06 -7.41
N SER A 21 4.05 -4.58 -6.63
CA SER A 21 3.46 -3.91 -5.50
C SER A 21 4.55 -3.87 -4.44
N ARG A 22 5.66 -3.20 -4.76
CA ARG A 22 6.27 -2.29 -3.82
C ARG A 22 5.27 -1.14 -3.69
N GLU A 23 4.11 -1.46 -3.12
CA GLU A 23 3.41 -0.58 -2.22
C GLU A 23 4.49 -0.28 -1.20
N THR A 24 5.28 0.76 -1.49
CA THR A 24 6.00 1.45 -0.46
C THR A 24 4.86 1.78 0.48
N ASP A 25 4.75 1.05 1.58
CA ASP A 25 3.74 1.27 2.62
C ASP A 25 3.96 2.69 3.14
N THR A 26 3.55 3.67 2.34
CA THR A 26 3.29 5.04 2.75
C THR A 26 2.04 4.90 3.56
N VAL A 27 2.24 4.46 4.80
CA VAL A 27 1.17 4.32 5.77
C VAL A 27 0.56 5.70 5.90
N GLU A 28 -0.71 5.83 5.58
CA GLU A 28 -1.40 7.11 5.71
C GLU A 28 -1.38 7.58 7.17
N CYS A 29 -1.27 8.89 7.39
CA CYS A 29 -1.28 9.45 8.73
C CYS A 29 -2.61 9.14 9.44
N GLN A 30 -2.52 8.51 10.61
CA GLN A 30 -3.70 8.09 11.38
C GLN A 30 -4.38 9.23 12.18
N ALA A 31 -3.95 10.48 11.99
CA ALA A 31 -4.55 11.62 12.69
C ALA A 31 -5.96 11.90 12.16
N ILE A 32 -6.92 12.07 13.07
CA ILE A 32 -8.31 12.40 12.77
C ILE A 32 -8.65 13.72 13.47
N ALA A 33 -9.15 14.68 12.70
CA ALA A 33 -9.62 15.95 13.25
C ALA A 33 -10.93 15.74 14.03
N VAL A 34 -10.95 16.05 15.33
CA VAL A 34 -12.14 15.85 16.19
C VAL A 34 -13.34 16.67 15.73
N SER A 35 -13.12 17.85 15.16
CA SER A 35 -14.18 18.77 14.74
C SER A 35 -14.89 18.34 13.45
N THR A 36 -14.21 17.60 12.57
CA THR A 36 -14.72 17.26 11.25
C THR A 36 -14.72 15.76 10.96
N SER A 37 -14.15 14.95 11.86
CA SER A 37 -13.89 13.52 11.67
C SER A 37 -13.08 13.18 10.40
N GLN A 38 -12.41 14.17 9.81
CA GLN A 38 -11.60 13.98 8.61
C GLN A 38 -10.23 13.43 9.00
N ARG A 39 -9.79 12.41 8.26
CA ARG A 39 -8.42 11.89 8.35
C ARG A 39 -7.44 12.84 7.70
N CYS A 40 -6.21 12.84 8.20
CA CYS A 40 -5.12 13.54 7.56
C CYS A 40 -4.74 12.81 6.26
N GLU A 41 -4.79 13.53 5.14
CA GLU A 41 -4.47 12.99 3.80
C GLU A 41 -2.96 12.95 3.52
N ARG A 42 -2.12 13.12 4.54
CA ARG A 42 -0.66 13.13 4.39
C ARG A 42 -0.10 11.77 4.75
N ASP A 43 1.01 11.42 4.11
CA ASP A 43 1.76 10.22 4.46
C ASP A 43 2.36 10.33 5.86
N ALA A 44 2.32 9.22 6.61
CA ALA A 44 3.11 9.07 7.81
C ALA A 44 4.59 8.88 7.45
N LEU A 45 5.48 9.17 8.41
CA LEU A 45 6.89 8.82 8.21
C LEU A 45 7.07 7.31 8.33
N ALA A 46 8.13 6.78 7.71
CA ALA A 46 8.44 5.36 7.79
C ALA A 46 8.64 4.92 9.25
N GLY A 47 7.89 3.90 9.68
CA GLY A 47 7.96 3.35 11.03
C GLY A 47 7.18 4.12 12.11
N VAL A 48 6.39 5.12 11.74
CA VAL A 48 5.52 5.87 12.67
C VAL A 48 4.10 6.00 12.11
N ALA A 49 3.12 6.20 12.99
CA ALA A 49 1.71 6.28 12.61
C ALA A 49 1.26 7.68 12.14
N TYR A 50 2.11 8.70 12.29
CA TYR A 50 1.74 10.10 12.09
C TYR A 50 2.74 10.83 11.17
N CYS A 51 2.26 11.87 10.48
CA CYS A 51 3.10 12.78 9.71
C CYS A 51 3.83 13.77 10.64
N PRO A 52 4.88 14.48 10.19
CA PRO A 52 5.65 15.41 11.03
C PRO A 52 4.79 16.40 11.80
N LEU A 53 3.77 16.96 11.15
CA LEU A 53 2.84 17.93 11.74
C LEU A 53 2.07 17.38 12.95
N HIS A 54 1.72 16.08 12.92
CA HIS A 54 0.97 15.44 13.99
C HIS A 54 1.88 14.76 15.01
N LEU A 55 3.13 14.44 14.66
CA LEU A 55 4.16 14.01 15.62
C LEU A 55 4.54 15.13 16.59
N ASP A 56 4.81 16.33 16.08
CA ASP A 56 5.19 17.48 16.92
C ASP A 56 4.10 17.83 17.95
N ARG A 57 2.83 17.53 17.66
CA ARG A 57 1.72 17.77 18.59
C ARG A 57 1.59 16.70 19.68
N VAL A 58 1.91 15.44 19.38
CA VAL A 58 1.79 14.34 20.35
C VAL A 58 2.88 14.44 21.44
N ASP A 59 4.06 14.96 21.10
CA ASP A 59 5.15 15.14 22.08
C ASP A 59 4.82 16.24 23.11
N GLU A 60 4.12 17.31 22.69
CA GLU A 60 3.75 18.43 23.56
C GLU A 60 2.66 18.05 24.60
N ASP A 61 1.74 17.14 24.25
CA ASP A 61 0.66 16.68 25.14
C ASP A 61 1.15 15.79 26.31
N PHE A 62 2.40 15.30 26.28
CA PHE A 62 2.96 14.47 27.37
C PHE A 62 3.76 15.25 28.43
N THR A 63 3.91 16.57 28.28
CA THR A 63 4.64 17.44 29.22
C THR A 63 3.79 18.40 30.04
N GLY A 64 2.45 18.26 30.02
CA GLY A 64 1.50 19.10 30.77
C GLY A 64 1.04 18.51 32.11
#